data_AF-A0A8K0G6Y7-F1
#
_entry.id   AF-A0A8K0G6Y7-F1
#
_cell.length_a   1.000
_cell.length_b   1.000
_cell.length_c   1.000
_cell.angle_alpha   90.00
_cell.angle_beta   90.00
_cell.angle_gamma   90.00
#
_symmetry.space_group_name_H-M   'P 1'
#
loop_
_entity.id
_entity.type
_entity.pdbx_description
1 polymer ?
#
loop_
_entity_poly.entity_id
_entity_poly.type
_entity_poly.pdbx_seq_one_letter_code
_entity_poly.pdbx_strand_id
1 'polypeptide(L)'
;MNNSIIDPGIPYIGPIRTKLIPGSTITIEGTVPSAAYEFNINLQCGSQTTPQDDIAIQITVKLLDGYIALNSLENGVWGVEQRMLSLPIKRAEKFHVVLLCGLSRFTVCISYLITSAGLPQAHFFSLFKNN
;
A
#
# COMPACT_ATOMS: atom_id res chain seq x y z
N MET A 1 15.22 1.90 17.88
CA MET A 1 15.58 2.91 16.86
C MET A 1 14.34 3.18 16.04
N ASN A 2 13.97 4.45 15.85
CA ASN A 2 12.80 4.80 15.05
C ASN A 2 13.17 4.68 13.56
N ASN A 3 12.49 3.79 12.82
CA ASN A 3 12.73 3.58 11.39
C ASN A 3 11.79 4.41 10.50
N SER A 4 11.02 5.33 11.08
CA SER A 4 10.14 6.22 10.33
C SER A 4 10.91 7.13 9.37
N ILE A 5 10.38 7.27 8.17
CA ILE A 5 10.77 8.28 7.18
C ILE A 5 9.71 9.37 7.23
N ILE A 6 10.12 10.64 7.36
CA ILE A 6 9.23 11.79 7.51
C ILE A 6 9.38 12.68 6.28
N ASP A 7 8.25 13.06 5.68
CA ASP A 7 8.15 13.95 4.52
C ASP A 7 9.17 13.68 3.39
N PRO A 8 9.27 12.44 2.87
CA PRO A 8 10.16 12.17 1.76
C PRO A 8 9.68 12.86 0.48
N GLY A 9 10.61 13.23 -0.40
CA GLY A 9 10.27 13.62 -1.78
C GLY A 9 9.58 12.46 -2.53
N ILE A 10 8.61 12.79 -3.39
CA ILE A 10 7.88 11.83 -4.20
C ILE A 10 8.36 11.91 -5.66
N PRO A 11 8.71 10.79 -6.32
CA PRO A 11 8.61 9.40 -5.84
C PRO A 11 9.63 9.07 -4.75
N TYR A 12 9.19 8.33 -3.74
CA TYR A 12 10.06 7.80 -2.69
C TYR A 12 10.38 6.32 -2.95
N ILE A 13 11.67 5.98 -2.98
CA ILE A 13 12.17 4.62 -3.03
C ILE A 13 13.15 4.45 -1.87
N GLY A 14 12.91 3.47 -1.01
CA GLY A 14 13.76 3.24 0.15
C GLY A 14 13.70 1.80 0.65
N PRO A 15 14.78 1.32 1.29
CA PRO A 15 14.84 -0.03 1.81
C PRO A 15 14.00 -0.18 3.08
N ILE A 16 13.35 -1.33 3.23
CA ILE A 16 12.79 -1.74 4.52
C ILE A 16 13.96 -2.25 5.36
N ARG A 17 14.32 -1.47 6.39
CA ARG A 17 15.52 -1.70 7.23
C ARG A 17 15.42 -2.94 8.13
N THR A 18 14.24 -3.55 8.21
CA THR A 18 13.96 -4.72 9.06
C THR A 18 13.31 -5.82 8.23
N LYS A 19 13.62 -7.07 8.56
CA LYS A 19 12.96 -8.22 7.93
C LYS A 19 11.45 -8.17 8.22
N LEU A 20 10.64 -8.29 7.17
CA LEU A 20 9.21 -8.53 7.32
C LEU A 20 8.99 -10.00 7.68
N ILE A 21 8.51 -10.24 8.89
CA ILE A 21 8.08 -11.55 9.39
C ILE A 21 6.57 -11.51 9.68
N PRO A 22 5.89 -12.67 9.76
CA PRO A 22 4.49 -12.70 10.17
C PRO A 22 4.26 -11.88 11.45
N GLY A 23 3.27 -10.98 11.42
CA GLY A 23 3.01 -9.99 12.46
C GLY A 23 3.65 -8.61 12.26
N SER A 24 4.57 -8.45 11.30
CA SER A 24 5.18 -7.15 10.99
C SER A 24 4.17 -6.23 10.31
N THR A 25 4.25 -4.93 10.63
CA THR A 25 3.40 -3.91 10.02
C THR A 25 4.24 -2.84 9.31
N ILE A 26 3.77 -2.40 8.15
CA ILE A 26 4.23 -1.16 7.50
C ILE A 26 3.07 -0.18 7.55
N THR A 27 3.31 1.01 8.08
CA THR A 27 2.33 2.08 8.15
C THR A 27 2.75 3.21 7.20
N ILE A 28 1.81 3.64 6.36
CA ILE A 28 1.95 4.80 5.49
C ILE A 28 0.87 5.81 5.84
N GLU A 29 1.28 7.04 6.11
CA GLU A 29 0.42 8.18 6.37
C GLU A 29 0.73 9.28 5.38
N GLY A 30 -0.29 10.01 4.94
CA GLY A 30 -0.11 11.13 4.03
C GLY A 30 -1.37 11.94 3.83
N THR A 31 -1.27 12.96 3.00
CA THR A 31 -2.42 13.76 2.53
C THR A 31 -2.49 13.68 1.02
N VAL A 32 -3.67 13.43 0.48
CA VAL A 32 -3.86 13.38 -0.97
C VAL A 32 -3.90 14.80 -1.55
N PRO A 33 -3.09 15.13 -2.57
CA PRO A 33 -3.19 16.42 -3.25
C PRO A 33 -4.58 16.66 -3.87
N SER A 34 -5.06 17.90 -3.86
CA SER A 34 -6.38 18.24 -4.44
C SER A 34 -6.51 17.91 -5.92
N ALA A 35 -5.40 17.89 -6.67
CA ALA A 35 -5.37 17.59 -8.10
C ALA A 35 -5.00 16.13 -8.43
N ALA A 36 -4.90 15.25 -7.43
CA ALA A 36 -4.45 13.87 -7.66
C ALA A 36 -5.49 13.06 -8.46
N TYR A 37 -5.01 12.31 -9.46
CA TYR A 37 -5.82 11.36 -10.22
C TYR A 37 -5.70 9.94 -9.63
N GLU A 38 -4.48 9.54 -9.32
CA GLU A 38 -4.15 8.28 -8.67
C GLU A 38 -2.79 8.38 -7.97
N PHE A 39 -2.50 7.41 -7.11
CA PHE A 39 -1.15 7.16 -6.60
C PHE A 39 -0.94 5.68 -6.30
N ASN A 40 0.33 5.29 -6.19
CA ASN A 40 0.74 3.91 -5.99
C ASN A 40 1.54 3.75 -4.71
N ILE A 41 1.30 2.65 -3.98
CA ILE A 41 2.17 2.15 -2.92
C ILE A 41 2.64 0.76 -3.36
N ASN A 42 3.95 0.61 -3.54
CA ASN A 42 4.57 -0.64 -3.98
C ASN A 42 5.46 -1.20 -2.86
N LEU A 43 5.18 -2.42 -2.42
CA LEU A 43 6.15 -3.22 -1.67
C LEU A 43 6.97 -4.02 -2.69
N GLN A 44 8.20 -3.59 -2.97
CA GLN A 44 9.02 -4.13 -4.06
C GLN A 44 10.15 -5.03 -3.56
N CYS A 45 10.48 -6.07 -4.32
CA CYS A 45 11.59 -7.00 -4.07
C CYS A 45 12.91 -6.52 -4.68
N GLY A 46 13.26 -5.26 -4.42
CA GLY A 46 14.43 -4.58 -4.96
C GLY A 46 14.16 -3.09 -5.12
N SER A 47 15.06 -2.37 -5.80
CA SER A 47 14.96 -0.92 -6.00
C SER A 47 14.97 -0.49 -7.48
N GLN A 48 15.09 -1.43 -8.42
CA GLN A 48 15.07 -1.10 -9.85
C GLN A 48 13.64 -0.84 -10.33
N THR A 49 13.44 0.25 -11.05
CA THR A 49 12.15 0.60 -11.65
C THR A 49 12.14 0.38 -13.16
N THR A 50 13.30 0.10 -13.77
CA THR A 50 13.43 -0.19 -15.21
C THR A 50 14.67 -1.07 -15.48
N PRO A 51 14.51 -2.38 -15.77
CA PRO A 51 13.27 -3.13 -15.62
C PRO A 51 12.79 -3.10 -14.17
N GLN A 52 11.48 -3.14 -14.00
CA GLN A 52 10.83 -3.09 -12.71
C GLN A 52 11.10 -4.41 -11.97
N ASP A 53 11.73 -4.36 -10.78
CA ASP A 53 11.81 -5.55 -9.93
C ASP A 53 10.40 -5.99 -9.52
N ASP A 54 10.26 -7.26 -9.17
CA ASP A 54 9.00 -7.85 -8.72
C ASP A 54 8.36 -7.02 -7.61
N ILE A 55 7.04 -6.86 -7.71
CA ILE A 55 6.25 -6.10 -6.75
C ILE A 55 5.47 -7.10 -5.93
N ALA A 56 5.81 -7.19 -4.64
CA ALA A 56 5.18 -7.99 -3.61
C ALA A 56 3.85 -7.44 -3.07
N ILE A 57 3.46 -6.22 -3.37
CA ILE A 57 2.04 -5.81 -3.46
C ILE A 57 2.03 -4.40 -4.04
N GLN A 58 1.20 -4.18 -5.06
CA GLN A 58 0.87 -2.84 -5.53
C GLN A 58 -0.52 -2.48 -5.01
N ILE A 59 -0.62 -1.32 -4.38
CA ILE A 59 -1.88 -0.66 -4.05
C ILE A 59 -2.01 0.56 -4.97
N THR A 60 -2.93 0.52 -5.91
CA THR A 60 -3.26 1.66 -6.77
C THR A 60 -4.53 2.30 -6.27
N VAL A 61 -4.45 3.53 -5.77
CA VAL A 61 -5.61 4.31 -5.33
C VAL A 61 -6.08 5.17 -6.50
N LYS A 62 -7.15 4.76 -7.17
CA LYS A 62 -7.71 5.43 -8.36
C LYS A 62 -8.81 6.39 -7.95
N LEU A 63 -8.43 7.63 -7.65
CA LEU A 63 -9.33 8.67 -7.13
C LEU A 63 -10.34 9.14 -8.18
N LEU A 64 -9.97 9.10 -9.47
CA LEU A 64 -10.89 9.44 -10.55
C LEU A 64 -11.92 8.33 -10.79
N ASP A 65 -11.47 7.07 -10.81
CA ASP A 65 -12.33 5.92 -11.10
C ASP A 65 -13.12 5.42 -9.87
N GLY A 66 -12.79 5.93 -8.68
CA GLY A 66 -13.54 5.65 -7.45
C GLY A 66 -13.26 4.28 -6.83
N TYR A 67 -12.06 3.72 -7.02
CA TYR A 67 -11.73 2.40 -6.46
C TYR A 67 -10.24 2.24 -6.10
N ILE A 68 -9.95 1.17 -5.37
CA ILE A 68 -8.58 0.75 -5.05
C ILE A 68 -8.32 -0.59 -5.73
N ALA A 69 -7.22 -0.71 -6.45
CA ALA A 69 -6.76 -1.93 -7.09
C ALA A 69 -5.55 -2.50 -6.36
N LEU A 70 -5.57 -3.82 -6.15
CA LEU A 70 -4.44 -4.57 -5.60
C LEU A 70 -3.92 -5.55 -6.64
N ASN A 71 -2.60 -5.59 -6.84
CA ASN A 71 -2.00 -6.53 -7.79
C ASN A 71 -0.58 -6.97 -7.37
N SER A 72 -0.03 -7.95 -8.11
CA SER A 72 1.35 -8.42 -8.08
C SER A 72 2.02 -8.25 -9.42
N LEU A 73 3.33 -8.01 -9.41
CA LEU A 73 4.19 -8.13 -10.59
C LEU A 73 5.23 -9.20 -10.29
N GLU A 74 5.27 -10.25 -11.11
CA GLU A 74 6.22 -11.37 -10.97
C GLU A 74 6.83 -11.65 -12.34
N ASN A 75 8.16 -11.62 -12.43
CA ASN A 75 8.91 -11.79 -13.68
C ASN A 75 8.42 -10.87 -14.81
N GLY A 76 8.05 -9.63 -14.46
CA GLY A 76 7.51 -8.65 -15.41
C GLY A 76 6.06 -8.89 -15.85
N VAL A 77 5.34 -9.85 -15.26
CA VAL A 77 3.95 -10.16 -15.58
C VAL A 77 3.03 -9.76 -14.43
N TRP A 78 1.98 -8.99 -14.75
CA TRP A 78 0.96 -8.62 -13.77
C TRP A 78 0.04 -9.81 -13.46
N GLY A 79 -0.29 -9.97 -12.17
CA GLY A 79 -1.31 -10.90 -11.72
C GLY A 79 -2.74 -10.44 -12.00
N VAL A 80 -3.69 -11.15 -11.40
CA VAL A 80 -5.11 -10.80 -11.45
C VAL A 80 -5.38 -9.66 -10.47
N GLU A 81 -5.88 -8.53 -11.00
CA GLU A 81 -6.28 -7.38 -10.20
C GLU A 81 -7.43 -7.74 -9.24
N GLN A 82 -7.27 -7.40 -7.96
CA GLN A 82 -8.35 -7.40 -6.97
C GLN A 82 -8.85 -5.97 -6.75
N ARG A 83 -10.14 -5.74 -6.97
CA ARG A 83 -10.77 -4.43 -6.83
C ARG A 83 -11.51 -4.29 -5.50
N MET A 84 -11.19 -3.22 -4.77
CA MET A 84 -12.01 -2.76 -3.64
C MET A 84 -13.19 -1.95 -4.19
N LEU A 85 -14.41 -2.33 -3.82
CA LEU A 85 -15.62 -1.62 -4.25
C LEU A 85 -15.83 -0.28 -3.53
N SER A 86 -15.11 -0.04 -2.44
CA SER A 86 -15.11 1.21 -1.68
C SER A 86 -13.77 1.94 -1.83
N LEU A 87 -13.83 3.26 -1.85
CA LEU A 87 -12.68 4.16 -1.84
C LEU A 87 -12.73 5.05 -0.59
N PRO A 88 -12.13 4.62 0.53
CA PRO A 88 -12.09 5.38 1.78
C PRO A 88 -11.02 6.50 1.78
N ILE A 89 -10.47 6.86 0.63
CA ILE A 89 -9.43 7.88 0.46
C ILE A 89 -9.97 8.99 -0.45
N LYS A 90 -9.81 10.25 -0.05
CA LYS A 90 -10.29 11.42 -0.80
C LYS A 90 -9.20 12.46 -1.00
N ARG A 91 -9.36 13.26 -2.06
CA ARG A 91 -8.54 14.45 -2.33
C ARG A 91 -8.62 15.44 -1.16
N ALA A 92 -7.50 16.11 -0.88
CA ALA A 92 -7.34 17.06 0.22
C ALA A 92 -7.56 16.49 1.63
N GLU A 93 -7.72 15.17 1.78
CA GLU A 93 -7.86 14.49 3.07
C GLU A 93 -6.62 13.66 3.41
N LYS A 94 -6.45 13.41 4.71
CA LYS A 94 -5.44 12.48 5.21
C LYS A 94 -5.86 11.05 4.91
N PHE A 95 -4.87 10.20 4.67
CA PHE A 95 -5.06 8.77 4.56
C PHE A 95 -4.09 8.03 5.46
N HIS A 96 -4.49 6.84 5.88
CA HIS A 96 -3.68 5.91 6.64
C HIS A 96 -3.82 4.51 6.04
N VAL A 97 -2.69 3.90 5.70
CA VAL A 97 -2.60 2.55 5.14
C VAL A 97 -1.72 1.71 6.04
N VAL A 98 -2.22 0.54 6.44
CA VAL A 98 -1.45 -0.46 7.18
C VAL A 98 -1.36 -1.74 6.37
N LEU A 99 -0.13 -2.18 6.12
CA LEU A 99 0.19 -3.48 5.57
C LEU A 99 0.60 -4.41 6.70
N LEU A 100 -0.19 -5.43 6.99
CA LEU A 100 0.16 -6.49 7.92
C LEU A 100 0.71 -7.70 7.16
N CYS A 101 1.95 -8.07 7.46
CA CYS A 101 2.57 -9.28 6.93
C CYS A 101 2.00 -10.50 7.66
N GLY A 102 1.33 -11.39 6.93
CA GLY A 102 0.89 -12.70 7.41
C GLY A 102 1.86 -13.81 6.99
N LEU A 103 1.51 -15.06 7.31
CA LEU A 103 2.33 -16.23 6.95
C LEU A 103 2.47 -16.45 5.44
N SER A 104 1.41 -16.14 4.67
CA SER A 104 1.36 -16.40 3.22
C SER A 104 0.64 -15.31 2.44
N ARG A 105 0.31 -14.19 3.11
CA ARG A 105 -0.48 -13.10 2.54
C ARG A 105 -0.18 -11.79 3.23
N PHE A 106 -0.40 -10.69 2.53
CA PHE A 106 -0.52 -9.37 3.15
C PHE A 106 -1.99 -9.07 3.42
N THR A 107 -2.27 -8.49 4.57
CA THR A 107 -3.56 -7.84 4.85
C THR A 107 -3.38 -6.34 4.69
N VAL A 108 -4.19 -5.72 3.83
CA VAL A 108 -4.23 -4.27 3.64
C VAL A 108 -5.40 -3.68 4.41
N CYS A 109 -5.13 -2.71 5.28
CA CYS A 109 -6.15 -1.92 5.97
C CYS A 109 -6.00 -0.45 5.53
N ILE A 110 -7.11 0.20 5.18
CA ILE A 110 -7.12 1.58 4.69
C ILE A 110 -8.19 2.36 5.46
N SER A 111 -7.79 3.45 6.12
CA SER A 111 -8.68 4.27 6.96
C SER A 111 -8.48 5.77 6.76
N TYR A 112 -9.54 6.54 7.07
CA TYR A 112 -9.57 8.01 7.09
C TYR A 112 -9.32 8.60 8.49
N LEU A 113 -9.37 7.78 9.56
CA LEU A 113 -9.13 8.20 10.94
C LEU A 113 -7.84 7.60 11.51
N ILE A 114 -7.11 8.44 12.26
CA ILE A 114 -6.05 8.05 13.19
C ILE A 114 -6.64 8.13 14.61
N THR A 115 -7.58 7.25 14.97
CA THR A 115 -8.14 7.22 16.32
C THR A 115 -8.33 5.78 16.81
N SER A 116 -7.91 5.51 18.05
CA SER A 116 -8.01 4.22 18.74
C SER A 116 -9.44 3.83 19.15
N ALA A 117 -10.44 4.65 18.87
CA ALA A 117 -11.84 4.40 19.20
C ALA A 117 -12.66 4.14 17.92
N GLY A 118 -12.90 2.86 17.63
CA GLY A 118 -13.83 2.41 16.60
C GLY A 118 -13.26 2.50 15.17
N LEU A 119 -12.86 1.36 14.62
CA LEU A 119 -12.54 1.20 13.19
C LEU A 119 -13.79 0.71 12.44
N PRO A 120 -14.67 1.56 11.88
CA PRO A 120 -15.58 1.12 10.84
C PRO A 120 -14.90 1.23 9.46
N GLN A 121 -15.06 0.17 8.67
CA GLN A 121 -14.49 -0.15 7.35
C GLN A 121 -13.08 -0.76 7.34
N ALA A 122 -12.93 -1.90 7.99
CA ALA A 122 -11.90 -2.86 7.62
C ALA A 122 -12.32 -3.59 6.35
N HIS A 123 -11.84 -3.15 5.19
CA HIS A 123 -11.88 -3.99 3.99
C HIS A 123 -10.60 -4.81 3.94
N PHE A 124 -10.71 -6.08 4.29
CA PHE A 124 -9.59 -7.02 4.27
C PHE A 124 -9.41 -7.55 2.85
N PHE A 125 -8.23 -7.31 2.28
CA PHE A 125 -7.82 -7.95 1.05
C PHE A 125 -6.52 -8.69 1.27
N SER A 126 -6.48 -9.89 0.71
CA SER A 126 -5.36 -10.80 0.80
C SER A 126 -4.81 -11.04 -0.59
N LEU A 127 -3.61 -10.53 -0.84
CA LEU A 127 -2.80 -11.03 -1.95
C LEU A 127 -1.84 -12.09 -1.38
N PHE A 128 -1.89 -13.31 -1.93
CA PHE A 128 -0.91 -14.34 -1.62
C PHE A 128 0.43 -13.93 -2.18
N LYS A 129 1.49 -13.98 -1.36
CA LYS A 129 2.88 -14.02 -1.86
C LYS A 129 3.73 -14.91 -1.02
N ASN A 130 4.31 -15.90 -1.68
CA ASN A 130 5.45 -16.63 -1.20
C ASN A 130 6.67 -16.08 -1.94
N ASN A 131 7.68 -15.65 -1.20
CA ASN A 131 9.06 -15.77 -1.66
C ASN A 131 9.62 -17.05 -1.03
#